data_AF-A0A519WA59-F1
#
_entry.id   AF-A0A519WA59-F1
#
_cell.length_a   1.000
_cell.length_b   1.000
_cell.length_c   1.000
_cell.angle_alpha   90.00
_cell.angle_beta   90.00
_cell.angle_gamma   90.00
#
_symmetry.space_group_name_H-M   'P 1'
#
loop_
_entity.id
_entity.type
_entity.pdbx_description
1 polymer ?
#
loop_
_entity_poly.entity_id
_entity_poly.type
_entity_poly.pdbx_seq_one_letter_code
_entity_poly.pdbx_strand_id
1 'polypeptide(L)'
;GNDSFHIDKDFLEGKTLFFLDDIKITGSHERMILKMVKDYGLKNDIFMLYFAELANQDIHPNIENFLNYHCVKSVFDLEDIIKDGYFRFNTRIVKYILNCDFNSFVTFLERQDKDFITSLYDLSLGNSYHEIESYAKNFNFLKNYLNNKNYKLI
;
A
#
# COMPACT_ATOMS: atom_id res chain seq x y z
N GLY A 1 -11.43 -0.86 -3.03
CA GLY A 1 -10.32 -0.32 -3.83
C GLY A 1 -10.90 0.61 -4.84
N ASN A 2 -10.44 1.86 -4.87
CA ASN A 2 -10.75 2.85 -5.89
C ASN A 2 -9.47 3.17 -6.68
N ASP A 3 -8.54 2.21 -6.72
CA ASP A 3 -7.24 2.38 -7.36
C ASP A 3 -7.46 2.39 -8.87
N SER A 4 -7.15 3.52 -9.51
CA SER A 4 -7.16 3.67 -10.96
C SER A 4 -5.78 3.30 -11.50
N PHE A 5 -5.74 2.29 -12.38
CA PHE A 5 -4.51 1.91 -13.06
C PHE A 5 -4.44 2.64 -14.39
N HIS A 6 -3.35 3.38 -14.62
CA HIS A 6 -3.05 3.89 -15.95
C HIS A 6 -2.32 2.82 -16.75
N ILE A 7 -2.84 2.50 -17.94
CA ILE A 7 -2.23 1.55 -18.86
C ILE A 7 -2.06 2.22 -20.22
N ASP A 8 -0.83 2.18 -20.72
CA ASP A 8 -0.51 2.52 -22.10
C ASP A 8 -0.88 1.33 -23.00
N LYS A 9 -2.01 1.46 -23.69
CA LYS A 9 -2.54 0.42 -24.58
C LYS A 9 -1.63 0.16 -25.77
N ASP A 10 -1.01 1.20 -26.32
CA ASP A 10 -0.19 1.10 -27.53
C ASP A 10 1.11 0.36 -27.20
N PHE A 11 1.67 0.64 -26.02
CA PHE A 11 2.81 -0.12 -25.51
C PHE A 11 2.50 -1.62 -25.38
N LEU A 12 1.26 -1.99 -25.04
CA LEU A 12 0.88 -3.39 -24.83
C LEU A 12 0.56 -4.14 -26.12
N GLU A 13 0.44 -3.50 -27.29
CA GLU A 13 0.01 -4.16 -28.52
C GLU A 13 0.88 -5.39 -28.87
N GLY A 14 0.22 -6.53 -29.15
CA GLY A 14 0.88 -7.79 -29.52
C GLY A 14 1.63 -8.51 -28.38
N LYS A 15 1.62 -7.99 -27.15
CA LYS A 15 2.27 -8.63 -26.00
C LYS A 15 1.36 -9.65 -25.31
N THR A 16 1.96 -10.63 -24.63
CA THR A 16 1.26 -11.48 -23.66
C THR A 16 1.33 -10.83 -22.28
N LEU A 17 0.20 -10.78 -21.57
CA LEU A 17 0.11 -10.17 -20.25
C LEU A 17 -0.03 -11.24 -19.17
N PHE A 18 0.88 -11.20 -18.20
CA PHE A 18 0.78 -12.00 -16.98
C PHE A 18 0.44 -11.08 -15.82
N PHE A 19 -0.70 -11.33 -15.17
CA PHE A 19 -1.04 -10.72 -13.89
C PHE A 19 -0.69 -11.71 -12.79
N LEU A 20 0.15 -11.29 -11.86
CA LEU A 20 0.65 -12.10 -10.77
C LEU A 20 0.04 -11.61 -9.47
N ASP A 21 -0.44 -12.52 -8.64
CA ASP A 21 -0.91 -12.22 -7.28
C ASP A 21 -0.51 -13.33 -6.30
N ASP A 22 -0.47 -13.03 -5.02
CA ASP A 22 -0.01 -13.97 -4.00
C ASP A 22 -1.05 -15.06 -3.72
N ILE A 23 -2.26 -14.69 -3.35
CA ILE A 23 -3.32 -15.62 -2.99
C ILE A 23 -4.68 -15.18 -3.50
N LYS A 24 -5.34 -16.07 -4.23
CA LYS A 24 -6.72 -15.88 -4.64
C LYS A 24 -7.68 -16.31 -3.51
N ILE A 25 -8.29 -15.33 -2.84
CA ILE A 25 -9.34 -15.58 -1.83
C ILE A 25 -10.74 -15.52 -2.47
N THR A 26 -11.18 -14.34 -2.90
CA THR A 26 -12.54 -14.13 -3.47
C THR A 26 -12.57 -13.92 -4.98
N GLY A 27 -11.40 -13.78 -5.61
CA GLY A 27 -11.25 -13.33 -7.00
C GLY A 27 -11.67 -11.88 -7.23
N SER A 28 -11.80 -11.04 -6.19
CA SER A 28 -12.14 -9.62 -6.33
C SER A 28 -11.10 -8.86 -7.16
N HIS A 29 -9.81 -9.09 -6.93
CA HIS A 29 -8.71 -8.53 -7.72
C HIS A 29 -8.79 -8.97 -9.18
N GLU A 30 -9.01 -10.26 -9.45
CA GLU A 30 -9.20 -10.79 -10.81
C GLU A 30 -10.33 -10.06 -11.54
N ARG A 31 -11.49 -9.92 -10.90
CA ARG A 31 -12.65 -9.21 -11.48
C ARG A 31 -12.33 -7.74 -11.78
N MET A 32 -11.56 -7.08 -10.93
CA MET A 32 -11.12 -5.70 -11.14
C MET A 32 -10.20 -5.59 -12.37
N ILE A 33 -9.21 -6.48 -12.49
CA ILE A 33 -8.28 -6.52 -13.62
C ILE A 33 -9.03 -6.83 -14.92
N LEU A 34 -9.93 -7.82 -14.93
CA LEU A 34 -10.72 -8.16 -16.11
C LEU A 34 -11.65 -7.02 -16.53
N LYS A 35 -12.22 -6.29 -15.57
CA LYS A 35 -12.99 -5.08 -15.85
C LYS A 35 -12.11 -4.02 -16.53
N MET A 36 -10.93 -3.75 -15.98
CA MET A 36 -9.96 -2.82 -16.58
C MET A 36 -9.57 -3.25 -17.99
N VAL A 37 -9.19 -4.50 -18.21
CA VAL A 37 -8.88 -5.07 -19.54
C VAL A 37 -9.99 -4.77 -20.55
N LYS A 38 -11.25 -4.97 -20.13
CA LYS A 38 -12.42 -4.67 -20.95
C LYS A 38 -12.58 -3.18 -21.21
N ASP A 39 -12.46 -2.35 -20.19
CA ASP A 39 -12.65 -0.89 -20.26
C ASP A 39 -11.58 -0.22 -21.16
N TYR A 40 -10.35 -0.74 -21.14
CA TYR A 40 -9.26 -0.29 -22.03
C TYR A 40 -9.29 -0.97 -23.42
N GLY A 41 -10.16 -1.97 -23.62
CA GLY A 41 -10.29 -2.71 -24.87
C GLY A 41 -9.00 -3.41 -25.29
N LEU A 42 -8.28 -3.98 -24.31
CA LEU A 42 -7.07 -4.76 -24.55
C LEU A 42 -7.45 -6.08 -25.23
N LYS A 43 -6.67 -6.47 -26.25
CA LYS A 43 -6.90 -7.71 -27.04
C LYS A 43 -5.81 -8.76 -26.84
N ASN A 44 -4.97 -8.54 -25.84
CA ASN A 44 -3.83 -9.38 -25.51
C ASN A 44 -4.26 -10.76 -25.02
N ASP A 45 -3.39 -11.75 -25.21
CA ASP A 45 -3.46 -12.99 -24.43
C ASP A 45 -3.13 -12.67 -22.98
N ILE A 46 -4.07 -12.99 -22.08
CA ILE A 46 -4.01 -12.63 -20.66
C ILE A 46 -4.04 -13.88 -19.81
N PHE A 47 -3.09 -13.99 -18.88
CA PHE A 47 -3.00 -15.06 -17.90
C PHE A 47 -3.02 -14.48 -16.49
N MET A 48 -3.87 -15.03 -15.64
CA MET A 48 -3.90 -14.76 -14.20
C MET A 48 -3.14 -15.88 -13.49
N LEU A 49 -2.04 -15.55 -12.83
CA LEU A 49 -1.20 -16.52 -12.13
C LEU A 49 -1.19 -16.18 -10.63
N TYR A 50 -1.45 -17.21 -9.83
CA TYR A 50 -1.52 -17.10 -8.38
C TYR A 50 -0.52 -18.05 -7.74
N PHE A 51 0.11 -17.65 -6.64
CA PHE A 51 0.93 -18.58 -5.87
C PHE A 51 0.07 -19.60 -5.11
N ALA A 52 -1.08 -19.18 -4.59
CA ALA A 52 -2.05 -20.06 -3.93
C ALA A 52 -3.52 -19.63 -4.20
N GLU A 53 -4.47 -20.55 -3.95
CA GLU A 53 -5.92 -20.28 -3.99
C GLU A 53 -6.61 -20.91 -2.78
N LEU A 54 -7.59 -20.20 -2.20
CA LEU A 54 -8.50 -20.76 -1.21
C LEU A 54 -9.51 -21.68 -1.91
N ALA A 55 -9.19 -22.97 -2.02
CA ALA A 55 -10.04 -23.93 -2.72
C ALA A 55 -11.35 -24.29 -1.98
N ASN A 56 -11.37 -24.17 -0.65
CA ASN A 56 -12.56 -24.48 0.15
C ASN A 56 -13.52 -23.28 0.20
N GLN A 57 -14.66 -23.41 -0.49
CA GLN A 57 -15.68 -22.37 -0.59
C GLN A 57 -16.48 -22.16 0.70
N ASP A 58 -16.41 -23.08 1.67
CA ASP A 58 -17.07 -22.95 2.97
C ASP A 58 -16.32 -22.02 3.92
N ILE A 59 -15.06 -21.69 3.61
CA ILE A 59 -14.26 -20.77 4.42
C ILE A 59 -14.68 -19.33 4.09
N HIS A 60 -15.07 -18.61 5.13
CA HIS A 60 -15.48 -17.22 4.97
C HIS A 60 -14.31 -16.35 4.45
N PRO A 61 -14.53 -15.45 3.48
CA PRO A 61 -13.49 -14.57 2.92
C PRO A 61 -12.73 -13.68 3.89
N ASN A 62 -13.20 -13.54 5.13
CA ASN A 62 -12.52 -12.75 6.17
C ASN A 62 -11.18 -13.37 6.59
N ILE A 63 -10.90 -14.61 6.18
CA ILE A 63 -9.57 -15.21 6.32
C ILE A 63 -8.48 -14.34 5.66
N GLU A 64 -8.81 -13.60 4.59
CA GLU A 64 -7.91 -12.62 3.98
C GLU A 64 -7.46 -11.55 4.99
N ASN A 65 -8.40 -11.04 5.80
CA ASN A 65 -8.06 -10.09 6.86
C ASN A 65 -7.21 -10.74 7.95
N PHE A 66 -7.52 -11.99 8.32
CA PHE A 66 -6.70 -12.71 9.28
C PHE A 66 -5.26 -12.83 8.80
N LEU A 67 -5.03 -13.21 7.54
CA LEU A 67 -3.71 -13.31 6.94
C LEU A 67 -3.00 -11.94 6.87
N ASN A 68 -3.68 -10.92 6.34
CA ASN A 68 -3.13 -9.58 6.16
C ASN A 68 -2.67 -8.92 7.46
N TYR A 69 -3.40 -9.15 8.56
CA TYR A 69 -3.11 -8.54 9.86
C TYR A 69 -2.55 -9.53 10.87
N HIS A 70 -2.12 -10.73 10.45
CA HIS A 70 -1.69 -11.77 11.39
C HIS A 70 -0.51 -11.31 12.26
N CYS A 71 0.52 -10.75 11.62
CA CYS A 71 1.76 -10.33 12.28
C CYS A 71 1.75 -8.86 12.72
N VAL A 72 1.06 -7.97 12.00
CA VAL A 72 1.05 -6.53 12.26
C VAL A 72 -0.24 -6.15 13.00
N LYS A 73 -0.15 -5.93 14.31
CA LYS A 73 -1.26 -5.54 15.18
C LYS A 73 -1.21 -4.06 15.57
N SER A 74 -0.04 -3.46 15.54
CA SER A 74 0.23 -2.06 15.86
C SER A 74 1.27 -1.47 14.90
N VAL A 75 1.38 -0.13 14.89
CA VAL A 75 2.43 0.57 14.13
C VAL A 75 3.85 0.20 14.58
N PHE A 76 4.01 -0.26 15.83
CA PHE A 76 5.31 -0.68 16.36
C PHE A 76 5.76 -2.03 15.81
N ASP A 77 4.85 -2.89 15.38
CA ASP A 77 5.20 -4.17 14.73
C ASP A 77 5.82 -3.95 13.35
N LEU A 78 5.70 -2.75 12.78
CA LEU A 78 6.40 -2.38 11.55
C LEU A 78 7.90 -2.17 11.77
N GLU A 79 8.36 -1.92 13.00
CA GLU A 79 9.78 -1.63 13.25
C GLU A 79 10.68 -2.79 12.81
N ASP A 80 10.29 -4.03 13.10
CA ASP A 80 11.07 -5.21 12.72
C ASP A 80 11.08 -5.39 11.19
N ILE A 81 9.95 -5.11 10.53
CA ILE A 81 9.82 -5.16 9.07
C ILE A 81 10.70 -4.10 8.40
N ILE A 82 10.77 -2.90 8.99
CA ILE A 82 11.58 -1.79 8.46
C ILE A 82 13.08 -2.07 8.62
N LYS A 83 13.47 -2.68 9.75
CA LYS A 83 14.88 -2.95 10.09
C LYS A 83 15.48 -4.17 9.38
N ASP A 84 14.67 -4.98 8.68
CA ASP A 84 15.11 -6.18 7.96
C ASP A 84 16.03 -5.88 6.74
N GLY A 85 16.22 -4.61 6.36
CA GLY A 85 17.16 -4.19 5.32
C GLY A 85 16.66 -4.35 3.89
N TYR A 86 15.60 -5.12 3.66
CA TYR A 86 14.91 -5.27 2.37
C TYR A 86 13.62 -4.45 2.27
N PHE A 87 13.34 -3.63 3.28
CA PHE A 87 12.11 -2.85 3.36
C PHE A 87 11.93 -1.93 2.15
N ARG A 88 10.73 -1.99 1.56
CA ARG A 88 10.25 -1.06 0.54
C ARG A 88 8.86 -0.58 0.93
N PHE A 89 8.66 0.74 0.87
CA PHE A 89 7.33 1.29 1.06
C PHE A 89 6.37 0.78 -0.02
N ASN A 90 5.14 0.51 0.42
CA ASN A 90 3.99 0.41 -0.45
C ASN A 90 2.87 1.29 0.12
N THR A 91 1.81 1.47 -0.65
CA THR A 91 0.67 2.32 -0.26
C THR A 91 -0.03 1.83 1.01
N ARG A 92 -0.07 0.51 1.27
CA ARG A 92 -0.69 -0.08 2.47
C ARG A 92 0.03 0.39 3.74
N ILE A 93 1.36 0.37 3.75
CA ILE A 93 2.14 0.77 4.92
C ILE A 93 2.00 2.27 5.20
N VAL A 94 2.04 3.10 4.15
CA VAL A 94 1.83 4.55 4.30
C VAL A 94 0.45 4.84 4.90
N LYS A 95 -0.62 4.23 4.35
CA LYS A 95 -1.98 4.37 4.89
C LYS A 95 -2.07 3.88 6.33
N TYR A 96 -1.45 2.75 6.66
CA TYR A 96 -1.47 2.18 7.99
C TYR A 96 -0.81 3.11 9.02
N ILE A 97 0.36 3.66 8.69
CA ILE A 97 1.08 4.62 9.53
C ILE A 97 0.26 5.91 9.70
N LEU A 98 -0.27 6.49 8.62
CA LEU A 98 -1.07 7.72 8.70
C LEU A 98 -2.39 7.56 9.45
N ASN A 99 -2.96 6.36 9.47
CA ASN A 99 -4.26 6.10 10.10
C ASN A 99 -4.16 5.57 11.54
N CYS A 100 -2.96 5.31 12.06
CA CYS A 100 -2.81 4.87 13.44
C CYS A 100 -3.14 6.01 14.43
N ASP A 101 -3.32 5.66 15.71
CA ASP A 101 -3.60 6.68 16.71
C ASP A 101 -2.45 7.68 16.82
N PHE A 102 -2.79 8.94 17.14
CA PHE A 102 -1.82 10.03 17.11
C PHE A 102 -0.64 9.84 18.06
N ASN A 103 -0.86 9.24 19.23
CA ASN A 103 0.21 9.07 20.21
C ASN A 103 1.20 7.99 19.77
N SER A 104 0.69 6.88 19.23
CA SER A 104 1.52 5.84 18.61
C SER A 104 2.24 6.38 17.39
N PHE A 105 1.59 7.20 16.57
CA PHE A 105 2.20 7.85 15.41
C PHE A 105 3.42 8.71 15.79
N VAL A 106 3.27 9.59 16.78
CA VAL A 106 4.37 10.45 17.26
C VAL A 106 5.52 9.60 17.80
N THR A 107 5.20 8.64 18.68
CA THR A 107 6.20 7.74 19.28
C THR A 107 6.95 6.92 18.22
N PHE A 108 6.23 6.44 17.21
CA PHE A 108 6.79 5.68 16.10
C PHE A 108 7.73 6.55 15.27
N LEU A 109 7.32 7.76 14.89
CA LEU A 109 8.14 8.69 14.11
C LEU A 109 9.44 9.07 14.81
N GLU A 110 9.44 9.23 16.13
CA GLU A 110 10.65 9.57 16.91
C GLU A 110 11.73 8.48 16.84
N ARG A 111 11.34 7.24 16.52
CA ARG A 111 12.25 6.09 16.38
C ARG A 111 12.74 5.88 14.96
N GLN A 112 12.24 6.64 13.99
CA GLN A 112 12.64 6.52 12.59
C GLN A 112 13.76 7.50 12.25
N ASP A 113 14.59 7.11 11.28
CA ASP A 113 15.61 8.00 10.73
C ASP A 113 15.00 9.07 9.79
N LYS A 114 15.83 10.03 9.39
CA LYS A 114 15.40 11.15 8.54
C LYS A 114 14.95 10.68 7.15
N ASP A 115 15.56 9.64 6.61
CA ASP A 115 15.32 9.17 5.24
C ASP A 115 13.95 8.47 5.16
N PHE A 116 13.63 7.66 6.17
CA PHE A 116 12.31 7.05 6.33
C PHE A 116 11.22 8.13 6.45
N ILE A 117 11.43 9.13 7.31
CA ILE A 117 10.45 10.20 7.55
C ILE A 117 10.21 11.04 6.29
N THR A 118 11.29 11.40 5.58
CA THR A 118 11.20 12.11 4.30
C THR A 118 10.44 11.28 3.27
N SER A 119 10.80 9.99 3.13
CA SER A 119 10.12 9.07 2.20
C SER A 119 8.64 8.90 2.52
N LEU A 120 8.28 8.76 3.81
CA LEU A 120 6.89 8.68 4.24
C LEU A 120 6.12 9.95 3.84
N TYR A 121 6.71 11.13 4.02
CA TYR A 121 6.08 12.39 3.65
C TYR A 121 5.87 12.50 2.14
N ASP A 122 6.91 12.25 1.35
CA ASP A 122 6.85 12.36 -0.11
C ASP A 122 5.85 11.37 -0.72
N LEU A 123 5.83 10.13 -0.23
CA LEU A 123 4.87 9.12 -0.67
C LEU A 123 3.44 9.47 -0.27
N SER A 124 3.26 10.05 0.92
CA SER A 124 1.95 10.53 1.37
C SER A 124 1.45 11.68 0.50
N LEU A 125 2.33 12.61 0.13
CA LEU A 125 2.01 13.73 -0.75
C LEU A 125 1.71 13.24 -2.18
N GLY A 126 2.56 12.38 -2.74
CA GLY A 126 2.43 11.86 -4.10
C GLY A 126 1.20 10.98 -4.33
N ASN A 127 0.62 10.41 -3.27
CA ASN A 127 -0.64 9.67 -3.32
C ASN A 127 -1.86 10.51 -2.88
N SER A 128 -1.71 11.84 -2.75
CA SER A 128 -2.75 12.76 -2.31
C SER A 128 -3.39 12.43 -0.96
N TYR A 129 -2.66 11.78 -0.04
CA TYR A 129 -3.20 11.40 1.28
C TYR A 129 -3.44 12.59 2.21
N HIS A 130 -2.92 13.77 1.86
CA HIS A 130 -3.22 15.03 2.53
C HIS A 130 -4.65 15.53 2.31
N GLU A 131 -5.34 15.01 1.28
CA GLU A 131 -6.75 15.32 0.98
C GLU A 131 -7.73 14.42 1.76
N ILE A 132 -7.22 13.39 2.45
CA ILE A 132 -8.04 12.41 3.18
C ILE A 132 -8.14 12.83 4.65
N GLU A 133 -9.36 13.15 5.09
CA GLU A 133 -9.64 13.68 6.43
C GLU A 133 -9.09 12.80 7.56
N SER A 134 -9.26 11.47 7.47
CA SER A 134 -8.78 10.53 8.49
C SER A 134 -7.26 10.56 8.69
N TYR A 135 -6.51 11.02 7.68
CA TYR A 135 -5.04 11.08 7.72
C TYR A 135 -4.52 12.48 8.09
N ALA A 136 -5.38 13.50 8.02
CA ALA A 136 -4.98 14.91 8.11
C ALA A 136 -4.20 15.23 9.39
N LYS A 137 -4.60 14.67 10.55
CA LYS A 137 -3.94 14.92 11.83
C LYS A 137 -2.48 14.46 11.83
N ASN A 138 -2.24 13.21 11.46
CA ASN A 138 -0.90 12.61 11.42
C ASN A 138 -0.07 13.20 10.27
N PHE A 139 -0.67 13.42 9.10
CA PHE A 139 0.00 14.06 7.97
C PHE A 139 0.51 15.48 8.30
N ASN A 140 -0.32 16.31 8.95
CA ASN A 140 0.07 17.66 9.34
C ASN A 140 1.19 17.66 10.38
N PHE A 141 1.17 16.70 11.32
CA PHE A 141 2.28 16.53 12.26
C PHE A 141 3.57 16.16 11.52
N LEU A 142 3.53 15.20 10.59
CA LEU A 142 4.67 14.80 9.78
C LEU A 142 5.28 15.97 9.00
N LYS A 143 4.42 16.78 8.34
CA LYS A 143 4.83 18.00 7.63
C LYS A 143 5.58 18.98 8.55
N ASN A 144 5.02 19.24 9.72
CA ASN A 144 5.63 20.17 10.69
C ASN A 144 6.92 19.61 11.30
N TYR A 145 6.99 18.30 11.52
CA TYR A 145 8.15 17.61 12.04
C TYR A 145 9.39 17.80 11.15
N LEU A 146 9.22 17.66 9.83
CA LEU A 146 10.28 17.90 8.85
C LEU A 146 10.71 19.37 8.80
N ASN A 147 9.75 20.30 8.82
CA ASN A 147 10.06 21.74 8.82
C ASN A 147 10.87 22.14 10.05
N ASN A 148 10.47 21.70 11.25
CA ASN A 148 11.13 22.07 12.50
C ASN A 148 12.53 21.45 12.67
N LYS A 149 12.77 20.24 12.13
CA LYS A 149 14.12 19.65 12.14
C LYS A 149 15.10 20.36 11.20
N ASN A 150 14.63 20.95 10.10
CA ASN A 150 15.48 21.73 9.21
C ASN A 150 15.97 23.04 9.86
N TYR A 151 15.24 23.60 10.82
CA TYR A 151 15.65 24.82 11.55
C TYR A 151 16.54 24.56 12.78
N LYS A 152 16.82 23.30 13.15
CA LYS A 152 17.72 22.96 14.28
C LYS A 152 19.18 22.74 13.87
N LEU A 153 19.54 23.05 12.61
CA LEU A 153 20.89 22.88 12.04
C LEU A 153 21.63 24.21 11.78
N ILE A 154 21.30 25.28 12.50
CA ILE A 154 22.04 26.56 12.46
C ILE A 154 22.62 26.84 13.84
#